data_AF-A0A7X6VGS5-F1
#
_entry.id   AF-A0A7X6VGS5-F1
#
_cell.length_a   1.000
_cell.length_b   1.000
_cell.length_c   1.000
_cell.angle_alpha   90.00
_cell.angle_beta   90.00
_cell.angle_gamma   90.00
#
_symmetry.space_group_name_H-M   'P 1'
#
loop_
_entity.id
_entity.type
_entity.pdbx_description
1 polymer ?
#
loop_
_entity_poly.entity_id
_entity_poly.type
_entity_poly.pdbx_seq_one_letter_code
_entity_poly.pdbx_strand_id
1 'polypeptide(L)'
;MKAPVFLLMCALLVYLAPAGCNNSGKSDEIFFNALVLENNQTHLLVEPEVGSSELRTADRITVSVSNAALFNSQDAEIKINSIGSGDQVQIYYDGLIAESYPAQINGCQKIKVLKAVLNGENMAGDIIFKNGFYRPDFESLPEEISNWINFSREISAVQEKIYNGYRYVLVTEGKKPSGGYGVEAVEVLVGPDSLVVKVKSFAPKKGEAVDTVITSPFDLIIVENSELPLTFADVNDPDRYFMKVLGLKAIEQPIVASSDWIKIFRPRPHELIKGAIYLSGIACVFEGTVNYDLLTEDGNILCSGFTTGTMGDWGYFQQNIPLPADIDAGLLVLRLYSASAKDGSKMYVVDIPLVLH
;
A
#
# COMPACT_ATOMS: atom_id res chain seq x y z
N MET A 1 -24.34 -81.51 35.42
CA MET A 1 -25.56 -81.67 34.61
C MET A 1 -26.38 -80.39 34.64
N LYS A 2 -26.37 -79.64 33.53
CA LYS A 2 -27.48 -78.88 32.93
C LYS A 2 -26.84 -77.94 31.90
N ALA A 3 -27.20 -78.20 30.65
CA ALA A 3 -26.82 -77.50 29.44
C ALA A 3 -27.70 -76.22 29.29
N PRO A 4 -27.99 -75.69 28.10
CA PRO A 4 -27.23 -75.40 26.87
C PRO A 4 -27.52 -73.93 26.39
N VAL A 5 -27.33 -73.68 25.08
CA VAL A 5 -27.99 -72.67 24.22
C VAL A 5 -27.18 -71.39 24.00
N PHE A 6 -26.98 -70.81 22.82
CA PHE A 6 -27.14 -71.15 21.38
C PHE A 6 -26.76 -69.82 20.71
N LEU A 7 -25.95 -69.80 19.65
CA LEU A 7 -26.44 -69.35 18.33
C LEU A 7 -25.32 -69.31 17.31
N LEU A 8 -25.69 -69.92 16.20
CA LEU A 8 -25.11 -69.98 14.88
C LEU A 8 -25.17 -68.61 14.18
N MET A 9 -24.14 -68.18 13.45
CA MET A 9 -24.29 -67.72 12.05
C MET A 9 -22.97 -67.25 11.40
N CYS A 10 -22.71 -67.87 10.24
CA CYS A 10 -22.13 -67.31 9.00
C CYS A 10 -20.74 -66.65 9.07
N ALA A 11 -19.66 -67.32 8.67
CA ALA A 11 -19.22 -67.56 7.29
C ALA A 11 -18.88 -66.27 6.51
N LEU A 12 -17.59 -65.92 6.47
CA LEU A 12 -16.82 -65.86 5.21
C LEU A 12 -15.32 -65.85 5.50
N LEU A 13 -14.64 -66.88 5.02
CA LEU A 13 -13.18 -66.98 4.92
C LEU A 13 -12.72 -66.21 3.69
N VAL A 14 -11.86 -65.22 3.87
CA VAL A 14 -10.93 -64.77 2.83
C VAL A 14 -9.53 -64.82 3.43
N TYR A 15 -8.78 -65.87 3.05
CA TYR A 15 -7.33 -65.91 3.24
C TYR A 15 -6.69 -65.07 2.13
N LEU A 16 -6.00 -63.99 2.50
CA LEU A 16 -4.97 -63.38 1.68
C LEU A 16 -3.75 -63.14 2.57
N ALA A 17 -2.64 -63.75 2.18
CA ALA A 17 -1.35 -63.66 2.84
C ALA A 17 -0.88 -62.20 2.99
N PRO A 18 -0.13 -61.85 4.05
CA PRO A 18 0.62 -60.60 4.04
C PRO A 18 1.68 -60.71 2.96
N ALA A 19 1.39 -60.11 1.79
CA ALA A 19 2.41 -59.75 0.83
C ALA A 19 3.36 -58.77 1.52
N GLY A 20 4.61 -59.18 1.69
CA GLY A 20 5.69 -58.26 1.98
C GLY A 20 5.79 -57.27 0.83
N CYS A 21 5.34 -56.04 1.07
CA CYS A 21 5.76 -54.89 0.27
C CYS A 21 6.99 -54.30 0.95
N ASN A 22 8.13 -54.46 0.28
CA ASN A 22 9.31 -53.61 0.44
C ASN A 22 8.86 -52.16 0.22
N ASN A 23 8.53 -51.45 1.29
CA ASN A 23 8.43 -50.00 1.24
C ASN A 23 9.84 -49.45 1.43
N SER A 24 10.50 -49.18 0.31
CA SER A 24 11.70 -48.34 0.27
C SER A 24 11.41 -47.06 1.04
N GLY A 25 12.11 -46.88 2.16
CA GLY A 25 11.91 -45.78 3.09
C GLY A 25 12.06 -44.43 2.39
N LYS A 26 10.94 -43.72 2.27
CA LYS A 26 10.92 -42.26 2.34
C LYS A 26 10.48 -41.95 3.76
N SER A 27 11.35 -41.32 4.55
CA SER A 27 10.92 -40.69 5.80
C SER A 27 9.87 -39.65 5.46
N ASP A 28 8.72 -39.66 6.13
CA ASP A 28 7.79 -38.54 6.05
C ASP A 28 8.54 -37.29 6.51
N GLU A 29 8.72 -36.32 5.60
CA GLU A 29 9.39 -35.06 5.92
C GLU A 29 8.58 -34.35 7.02
N ILE A 30 9.22 -33.95 8.12
CA ILE A 30 8.55 -33.22 9.21
C ILE A 30 8.48 -31.75 8.81
N PHE A 31 7.28 -31.17 8.80
CA PHE A 31 7.07 -29.77 8.45
C PHE A 31 5.93 -29.12 9.22
N PHE A 32 5.94 -27.79 9.27
CA PHE A 32 4.82 -26.99 9.75
C PHE A 32 4.68 -25.70 8.94
N ASN A 33 3.46 -25.14 8.93
CA ASN A 33 3.19 -23.84 8.33
C ASN A 33 3.34 -22.75 9.39
N ALA A 34 3.84 -21.58 8.99
CA ALA A 34 4.06 -20.46 9.89
C ALA A 34 3.96 -19.10 9.17
N LEU A 35 3.70 -18.06 9.94
CA LEU A 35 3.83 -16.66 9.53
C LEU A 35 5.24 -16.15 9.87
N VAL A 36 5.94 -15.54 8.93
CA VAL A 36 7.23 -14.88 9.19
C VAL A 36 6.98 -13.55 9.92
N LEU A 37 7.57 -13.39 11.10
CA LEU A 37 7.51 -12.17 11.90
C LEU A 37 8.74 -11.27 11.69
N GLU A 38 9.91 -11.87 11.45
CA GLU A 38 11.17 -11.16 11.25
C GLU A 38 12.15 -12.01 10.43
N ASN A 39 12.98 -11.37 9.60
CA ASN A 39 14.08 -12.01 8.88
C ASN A 39 15.40 -11.27 9.14
N ASN A 40 16.38 -11.96 9.74
CA ASN A 40 17.72 -11.43 10.02
C ASN A 40 18.83 -12.08 9.16
N GLN A 41 18.45 -12.61 7.98
CA GLN A 41 19.28 -13.32 6.99
C GLN A 41 19.80 -14.69 7.41
N THR A 42 20.05 -14.91 8.70
CA THR A 42 20.58 -16.19 9.21
C THR A 42 19.51 -17.00 9.94
N HIS A 43 18.48 -16.31 10.44
CA HIS A 43 17.34 -16.87 11.13
C HIS A 43 16.05 -16.15 10.72
N LEU A 44 14.94 -16.89 10.76
CA LEU A 44 13.59 -16.36 10.67
C LEU A 44 12.93 -16.46 12.04
N LEU A 45 12.32 -15.38 12.52
CA LEU A 45 11.36 -15.46 13.62
C LEU A 45 9.99 -15.73 13.01
N VAL A 46 9.33 -16.78 13.47
CA VAL A 46 8.03 -17.21 12.92
C VAL A 46 7.01 -17.50 14.01
N GLU A 47 5.74 -17.39 13.64
CA GLU A 47 4.58 -17.79 14.43
C GLU A 47 3.91 -19.00 13.76
N PRO A 48 3.90 -20.20 14.39
CA PRO A 48 3.28 -21.38 13.81
C PRO A 48 1.76 -21.21 13.58
N GLU A 49 1.24 -21.86 12.54
CA GLU A 49 -0.18 -21.82 12.21
C GLU A 49 -1.05 -22.41 13.34
N VAL A 50 -2.23 -21.81 13.53
CA VAL A 50 -3.21 -22.25 14.55
C VAL A 50 -3.58 -23.72 14.34
N GLY A 51 -3.36 -24.52 15.38
CA GLY A 51 -3.65 -25.96 15.39
C GLY A 51 -2.45 -26.85 15.06
N SER A 52 -1.30 -26.29 14.70
CA SER A 52 -0.05 -27.05 14.53
C SER A 52 0.46 -27.65 15.85
N SER A 53 1.24 -28.74 15.76
CA SER A 53 1.94 -29.32 16.90
C SER A 53 2.94 -28.35 17.52
N GLU A 54 3.60 -27.58 16.67
CA GLU A 54 4.65 -26.63 16.99
C GLU A 54 4.10 -25.47 17.83
N LEU A 55 2.87 -25.00 17.54
CA LEU A 55 2.20 -23.98 18.34
C LEU A 55 1.92 -24.44 19.79
N ARG A 56 1.82 -25.75 20.03
CA ARG A 56 1.68 -26.29 21.40
C ARG A 56 2.99 -26.19 22.18
N THR A 57 4.12 -26.10 21.49
CA THR A 57 5.45 -25.95 22.08
C THR A 57 5.79 -24.48 22.30
N ALA A 58 5.58 -23.63 21.29
CA ALA A 58 5.80 -22.18 21.39
C ALA A 58 5.02 -21.39 20.32
N ASP A 59 4.57 -20.19 20.67
CA ASP A 59 3.95 -19.20 19.76
C ASP A 59 4.99 -18.44 18.92
N ARG A 60 6.24 -18.38 19.39
CA ARG A 60 7.36 -17.76 18.68
C ARG A 60 8.53 -18.72 18.58
N ILE A 61 8.95 -18.99 17.34
CA ILE A 61 10.05 -19.89 17.03
C ILE A 61 11.07 -19.18 16.16
N THR A 62 12.34 -19.20 16.56
CA THR A 62 13.47 -18.79 15.74
C THR A 62 14.01 -19.99 14.98
N VAL A 63 14.01 -19.91 13.64
CA VAL A 63 14.44 -20.99 12.75
C VAL A 63 15.74 -20.59 12.09
N SER A 64 16.82 -21.36 12.30
CA SER A 64 18.09 -21.16 11.61
C SER A 64 17.96 -21.59 10.15
N VAL A 65 18.29 -20.71 9.21
CA VAL A 65 18.10 -20.93 7.76
C VAL A 65 19.40 -20.95 6.97
N SER A 66 20.56 -20.86 7.64
CA SER A 66 21.87 -20.73 6.99
C SER A 66 22.22 -21.91 6.06
N ASN A 67 21.65 -23.09 6.30
CA ASN A 67 21.87 -24.30 5.51
C ASN A 67 20.59 -24.83 4.85
N ALA A 68 19.48 -24.08 4.91
CA ALA A 68 18.19 -24.53 4.39
C ALA A 68 18.08 -24.24 2.90
N ALA A 69 17.50 -25.17 2.13
CA ALA A 69 17.12 -24.92 0.75
C ALA A 69 15.82 -24.09 0.72
N LEU A 70 15.81 -22.97 -0.02
CA LEU A 70 14.70 -22.03 0.00
C LEU A 70 13.99 -22.03 -1.35
N PHE A 71 12.66 -22.17 -1.33
CA PHE A 71 11.84 -22.23 -2.55
C PHE A 71 10.64 -21.29 -2.47
N ASN A 72 10.20 -20.78 -3.63
CA ASN A 72 8.93 -20.08 -3.76
C ASN A 72 7.75 -21.06 -3.92
N SER A 73 6.54 -20.53 -4.12
CA SER A 73 5.34 -21.34 -4.28
C SER A 73 5.30 -22.15 -5.60
N GLN A 74 6.14 -21.81 -6.58
CA GLN A 74 6.31 -22.53 -7.86
C GLN A 74 7.49 -23.51 -7.85
N ASP A 75 8.07 -23.81 -6.67
CA ASP A 75 9.23 -24.70 -6.51
C ASP A 75 10.53 -24.21 -7.18
N ALA A 76 10.65 -22.90 -7.46
CA ALA A 76 11.90 -22.29 -7.88
C ALA A 76 12.76 -21.89 -6.67
N GLU A 77 14.07 -22.10 -6.76
CA GLU A 77 15.02 -21.74 -5.71
C GLU A 77 15.12 -20.22 -5.54
N ILE A 78 15.09 -19.74 -4.29
CA ILE A 78 15.13 -18.31 -3.93
C ILE A 78 16.24 -18.02 -2.93
N LYS A 79 16.53 -16.74 -2.70
CA LYS A 79 17.47 -16.29 -1.67
C LYS A 79 16.73 -15.94 -0.39
N ILE A 80 17.43 -15.94 0.74
CA ILE A 80 16.83 -15.58 2.03
C ILE A 80 16.27 -14.15 2.06
N ASN A 81 16.84 -13.23 1.27
CA ASN A 81 16.34 -11.85 1.16
C ASN A 81 14.92 -11.79 0.58
N SER A 82 14.50 -12.84 -0.13
CA SER A 82 13.18 -12.97 -0.74
C SER A 82 12.07 -13.34 0.22
N ILE A 83 12.40 -13.72 1.45
CA ILE A 83 11.44 -14.08 2.48
C ILE A 83 11.25 -12.86 3.39
N GLY A 84 10.11 -12.21 3.31
CA GLY A 84 9.80 -11.01 4.08
C GLY A 84 8.95 -11.30 5.32
N SER A 85 8.93 -10.34 6.25
CA SER A 85 7.92 -10.31 7.31
C SER A 85 6.53 -10.30 6.68
N GLY A 86 5.62 -11.12 7.22
CA GLY A 86 4.27 -11.33 6.72
C GLY A 86 4.11 -12.56 5.83
N ASP A 87 5.18 -13.14 5.29
CA ASP A 87 5.08 -14.31 4.42
C ASP A 87 4.55 -15.53 5.17
N GLN A 88 3.68 -16.31 4.52
CA GLN A 88 3.32 -17.63 4.98
C GLN A 88 4.28 -18.65 4.37
N VAL A 89 4.97 -19.37 5.22
CA VAL A 89 6.00 -20.34 4.85
C VAL A 89 5.65 -21.73 5.39
N GLN A 90 6.16 -22.75 4.71
CA GLN A 90 6.20 -24.12 5.16
C GLN A 90 7.65 -24.50 5.46
N ILE A 91 7.92 -24.89 6.69
CA ILE A 91 9.27 -25.10 7.21
C ILE A 91 9.46 -26.59 7.46
N TYR A 92 10.44 -27.16 6.78
CA TYR A 92 10.84 -28.56 6.91
C TYR A 92 12.08 -28.65 7.80
N TYR A 93 12.03 -29.53 8.80
CA TYR A 93 13.07 -29.62 9.80
C TYR A 93 13.25 -31.06 10.31
N ASP A 94 14.20 -31.26 11.22
CA ASP A 94 14.57 -32.56 11.78
C ASP A 94 13.66 -33.04 12.93
N GLY A 95 12.61 -32.29 13.27
CA GLY A 95 11.70 -32.60 14.37
C GLY A 95 12.17 -32.12 15.75
N LEU A 96 13.34 -31.48 15.85
CA LEU A 96 13.88 -31.01 17.13
C LEU A 96 13.60 -29.52 17.33
N ILE A 97 12.97 -29.21 18.47
CA ILE A 97 12.72 -27.84 18.95
C ILE A 97 13.41 -27.69 20.30
N ALA A 98 14.34 -26.75 20.41
CA ALA A 98 15.01 -26.45 21.66
C ALA A 98 14.14 -25.54 22.54
N GLU A 99 14.03 -25.90 23.81
CA GLU A 99 13.23 -25.20 24.81
C GLU A 99 13.90 -23.87 25.24
N SER A 100 13.46 -22.78 24.62
CA SER A 100 13.80 -21.39 24.96
C SER A 100 12.63 -20.46 24.61
N TYR A 101 12.74 -19.17 24.90
CA TYR A 101 11.75 -18.19 24.44
C TYR A 101 12.43 -16.97 23.77
N PRO A 102 12.25 -16.76 22.45
CA PRO A 102 11.59 -17.67 21.48
C PRO A 102 12.21 -19.07 21.45
N ALA A 103 11.43 -20.10 21.11
CA ALA A 103 11.96 -21.46 20.94
C ALA A 103 12.86 -21.53 19.70
N GLN A 104 13.73 -22.55 19.59
CA GLN A 104 14.70 -22.60 18.49
C GLN A 104 14.64 -23.89 17.67
N ILE A 105 14.70 -23.76 16.35
CA ILE A 105 14.91 -24.85 15.40
C ILE A 105 16.24 -24.62 14.69
N ASN A 106 17.20 -25.51 14.91
CA ASN A 106 18.51 -25.45 14.26
C ASN A 106 18.61 -26.39 13.04
N GLY A 107 17.79 -27.44 12.99
CA GLY A 107 17.79 -28.46 11.94
C GLY A 107 16.86 -28.15 10.77
N CYS A 108 16.71 -26.89 10.37
CA CYS A 108 15.91 -26.56 9.20
C CYS A 108 16.60 -27.05 7.92
N GLN A 109 15.88 -27.82 7.11
CA GLN A 109 16.39 -28.45 5.89
C GLN A 109 15.90 -27.70 4.64
N LYS A 110 14.65 -27.24 4.67
CA LYS A 110 13.97 -26.65 3.52
C LYS A 110 12.90 -25.67 3.98
N ILE A 111 12.73 -24.56 3.29
CA ILE A 111 11.59 -23.65 3.47
C ILE A 111 10.92 -23.43 2.13
N LYS A 112 9.59 -23.55 2.08
CA LYS A 112 8.78 -23.21 0.92
C LYS A 112 7.84 -22.06 1.25
N VAL A 113 7.93 -20.95 0.52
CA VAL A 113 6.96 -19.86 0.65
C VAL A 113 5.63 -20.30 0.05
N LEU A 114 4.59 -20.40 0.87
CA LEU A 114 3.24 -20.81 0.45
C LEU A 114 2.45 -19.62 -0.11
N LYS A 115 2.49 -18.51 0.62
CA LYS A 115 1.86 -17.25 0.25
C LYS A 115 2.79 -16.13 0.68
N ALA A 116 3.48 -15.54 -0.28
CA ALA A 116 4.15 -14.28 -0.02
C ALA A 116 3.07 -13.24 0.32
N VAL A 117 3.21 -12.54 1.44
CA VAL A 117 2.64 -11.18 1.47
C VAL A 117 3.41 -10.45 0.39
N LEU A 118 2.73 -9.73 -0.51
CA LEU A 118 3.34 -9.08 -1.66
C LEU A 118 4.40 -8.07 -1.21
N ASN A 119 5.58 -8.57 -0.87
CA ASN A 119 6.79 -7.88 -0.52
C ASN A 119 7.59 -7.76 -1.82
N GLY A 120 7.03 -7.06 -2.82
CA GLY A 120 7.71 -6.58 -4.04
C GLY A 120 8.68 -7.51 -4.80
N GLU A 121 8.73 -8.82 -4.56
CA GLU A 121 9.70 -9.73 -5.19
C GLU A 121 9.12 -10.58 -6.33
N ASN A 122 7.87 -10.35 -6.72
CA ASN A 122 7.37 -10.74 -8.05
C ASN A 122 7.58 -9.63 -9.09
N MET A 123 8.76 -8.98 -9.04
CA MET A 123 9.37 -8.36 -10.22
C MET A 123 10.73 -8.99 -10.55
N ALA A 124 10.92 -10.26 -10.17
CA ALA A 124 12.08 -11.09 -10.50
C ALA A 124 11.80 -12.11 -11.63
N GLY A 125 10.76 -11.90 -12.43
CA GLY A 125 10.86 -12.22 -13.86
C GLY A 125 11.58 -11.04 -14.50
N ASP A 126 12.61 -11.26 -15.32
CA ASP A 126 13.43 -10.21 -15.93
C ASP A 126 12.57 -8.98 -16.28
N ILE A 127 12.72 -7.88 -15.52
CA ILE A 127 12.03 -6.64 -15.85
C ILE A 127 12.61 -6.17 -17.17
N ILE A 128 11.86 -6.40 -18.25
CA ILE A 128 12.26 -5.91 -19.56
C ILE A 128 11.76 -4.48 -19.66
N PHE A 129 12.66 -3.54 -19.43
CA PHE A 129 12.43 -2.13 -19.72
C PHE A 129 12.26 -1.97 -21.23
N LYS A 130 11.09 -1.47 -21.64
CA LYS A 130 10.80 -1.10 -23.03
C LYS A 130 10.63 0.41 -23.06
N ASN A 131 11.29 1.08 -24.00
CA ASN A 131 11.30 2.53 -24.08
C ASN A 131 11.74 3.21 -22.76
N GLY A 132 12.68 2.60 -22.02
CA GLY A 132 13.24 3.14 -20.76
C GLY A 132 12.39 2.94 -19.50
N PHE A 133 11.25 2.24 -19.57
CA PHE A 133 10.42 1.95 -18.41
C PHE A 133 9.77 0.56 -18.47
N TYR A 134 9.24 0.11 -17.34
CA TYR A 134 8.40 -1.07 -17.18
C TYR A 134 7.07 -0.67 -16.56
N ARG A 135 5.96 -1.21 -17.07
CA ARG A 135 4.63 -0.97 -16.51
C ARG A 135 4.23 -2.20 -15.69
N PRO A 136 4.11 -2.08 -14.36
CA PRO A 136 3.70 -3.20 -13.52
C PRO A 136 2.23 -3.54 -13.75
N ASP A 137 1.86 -4.78 -13.43
CA ASP A 137 0.46 -5.17 -13.33
C ASP A 137 -0.17 -4.52 -12.09
N PHE A 138 -1.26 -3.77 -12.28
CA PHE A 138 -1.87 -2.98 -11.22
C PHE A 138 -2.60 -3.82 -10.18
N GLU A 139 -3.10 -5.00 -10.57
CA GLU A 139 -3.83 -5.91 -9.68
C GLU A 139 -2.91 -6.64 -8.69
N SER A 140 -1.60 -6.64 -8.96
CA SER A 140 -0.58 -7.30 -8.14
C SER A 140 0.36 -6.31 -7.42
N LEU A 141 0.01 -5.02 -7.39
CA LEU A 141 0.82 -4.00 -6.72
C LEU A 141 0.85 -4.20 -5.20
N PRO A 142 2.00 -3.95 -4.56
CA PRO A 142 2.10 -3.87 -3.10
C PRO A 142 1.10 -2.85 -2.54
N GLU A 143 0.54 -3.15 -1.37
CA GLU A 143 -0.48 -2.30 -0.73
C GLU A 143 -0.01 -0.85 -0.58
N GLU A 144 1.26 -0.63 -0.24
CA GLU A 144 1.83 0.70 -0.08
C GLU A 144 1.80 1.52 -1.39
N ILE A 145 2.08 0.88 -2.53
CA ILE A 145 2.03 1.52 -3.84
C ILE A 145 0.59 1.75 -4.27
N SER A 146 -0.28 0.76 -4.08
CA SER A 146 -1.72 0.86 -4.35
C SER A 146 -2.37 2.00 -3.55
N ASN A 147 -2.04 2.13 -2.27
CA ASN A 147 -2.54 3.21 -1.41
C ASN A 147 -2.03 4.56 -1.87
N TRP A 148 -0.74 4.69 -2.19
CA TRP A 148 -0.17 5.94 -2.72
C TRP A 148 -0.87 6.40 -4.01
N ILE A 149 -1.16 5.46 -4.93
CA ILE A 149 -1.96 5.75 -6.13
C ILE A 149 -3.34 6.26 -5.72
N ASN A 150 -4.07 5.50 -4.90
CA ASN A 150 -5.44 5.84 -4.49
C ASN A 150 -5.54 7.22 -3.81
N PHE A 151 -4.56 7.58 -2.97
CA PHE A 151 -4.55 8.88 -2.29
C PHE A 151 -4.19 10.03 -3.24
N SER A 152 -3.53 9.73 -4.37
CA SER A 152 -3.04 10.72 -5.33
C SER A 152 -4.00 10.98 -6.50
N ARG A 153 -4.92 10.06 -6.81
CA ARG A 153 -5.76 10.13 -8.01
C ARG A 153 -6.69 11.33 -8.08
N GLU A 154 -6.99 11.99 -6.96
CA GLU A 154 -7.82 13.19 -6.95
C GLU A 154 -7.12 14.44 -7.48
N ILE A 155 -5.79 14.46 -7.48
CA ILE A 155 -5.01 15.59 -7.93
C ILE A 155 -4.37 15.32 -9.29
N SER A 156 -4.25 16.35 -10.11
CA SER A 156 -3.37 16.30 -11.27
C SER A 156 -1.94 16.56 -10.79
N ALA A 157 -1.07 15.56 -10.92
CA ALA A 157 0.30 15.65 -10.44
C ALA A 157 1.22 14.59 -11.08
N VAL A 158 2.51 14.85 -11.02
CA VAL A 158 3.57 13.86 -11.19
C VAL A 158 4.27 13.66 -9.86
N GLN A 159 4.50 12.40 -9.50
CA GLN A 159 5.13 12.02 -8.26
C GLN A 159 6.08 10.84 -8.48
N GLU A 160 7.04 10.68 -7.58
CA GLU A 160 7.95 9.54 -7.59
C GLU A 160 8.00 8.88 -6.21
N LYS A 161 8.25 7.57 -6.18
CA LYS A 161 8.43 6.82 -4.94
C LYS A 161 9.43 5.69 -5.13
N ILE A 162 10.38 5.57 -4.21
CA ILE A 162 11.30 4.42 -4.16
C ILE A 162 10.66 3.34 -3.29
N TYR A 163 10.52 2.14 -3.82
CA TYR A 163 10.02 0.96 -3.09
C TYR A 163 10.75 -0.29 -3.56
N ASN A 164 11.31 -1.05 -2.62
CA ASN A 164 12.13 -2.25 -2.87
C ASN A 164 13.22 -2.05 -3.94
N GLY A 165 13.90 -0.90 -3.91
CA GLY A 165 14.97 -0.57 -4.86
C GLY A 165 14.50 -0.11 -6.25
N TYR A 166 13.20 -0.18 -6.53
CA TYR A 166 12.61 0.31 -7.78
C TYR A 166 12.08 1.73 -7.61
N ARG A 167 12.28 2.55 -8.65
CA ARG A 167 11.75 3.91 -8.71
C ARG A 167 10.44 3.92 -9.49
N TYR A 168 9.35 4.05 -8.77
CA TYR A 168 8.02 4.24 -9.32
C TYR A 168 7.81 5.69 -9.69
N VAL A 169 7.16 5.92 -10.83
CA VAL A 169 6.72 7.22 -11.31
C VAL A 169 5.22 7.14 -11.54
N LEU A 170 4.48 8.01 -10.86
CA LEU A 170 3.03 8.11 -10.93
C LEU A 170 2.65 9.41 -11.62
N VAL A 171 1.82 9.30 -12.66
CA VAL A 171 1.22 10.43 -13.36
C VAL A 171 -0.27 10.37 -13.15
N THR A 172 -0.87 11.37 -12.52
CA THR A 172 -2.31 11.48 -12.29
C THR A 172 -2.89 12.70 -12.99
N GLU A 173 -4.10 12.56 -13.52
CA GLU A 173 -4.83 13.63 -14.20
C GLU A 173 -5.84 14.37 -13.30
N GLY A 174 -5.99 13.92 -12.05
CA GLY A 174 -7.03 14.37 -11.14
C GLY A 174 -8.43 13.93 -11.56
N LYS A 175 -9.45 14.43 -10.85
CA LYS A 175 -10.86 14.21 -11.21
C LYS A 175 -11.19 14.85 -12.57
N LYS A 176 -11.80 14.07 -13.45
CA LYS A 176 -12.30 14.51 -14.77
C LYS A 176 -13.82 14.34 -14.84
N PRO A 177 -14.53 15.22 -15.55
CA PRO A 177 -15.99 15.28 -15.52
C PRO A 177 -16.70 14.14 -16.29
N SER A 178 -15.97 13.37 -17.09
CA SER A 178 -16.52 12.33 -17.97
C SER A 178 -15.50 11.22 -18.21
N GLY A 179 -15.95 10.14 -18.84
CA GLY A 179 -15.07 9.20 -19.54
C GLY A 179 -14.35 9.83 -20.74
N GLY A 180 -13.39 9.09 -21.28
CA GLY A 180 -12.60 9.47 -22.47
C GLY A 180 -11.35 10.33 -22.18
N TYR A 181 -11.12 10.69 -20.92
CA TYR A 181 -9.82 11.23 -20.48
C TYR A 181 -8.84 10.09 -20.17
N GLY A 182 -7.56 10.33 -20.42
CA GLY A 182 -6.51 9.35 -20.18
C GLY A 182 -5.15 10.01 -20.00
N VAL A 183 -4.21 9.24 -19.48
CA VAL A 183 -2.79 9.60 -19.45
C VAL A 183 -1.97 8.32 -19.57
N GLU A 184 -0.87 8.39 -20.30
CA GLU A 184 0.02 7.26 -20.52
C GLU A 184 1.47 7.75 -20.67
N ALA A 185 2.40 7.15 -19.94
CA ALA A 185 3.82 7.29 -20.25
C ALA A 185 4.18 6.41 -21.45
N VAL A 186 4.81 7.01 -22.47
CA VAL A 186 5.08 6.31 -23.74
C VAL A 186 6.56 6.01 -23.94
N GLU A 187 7.43 6.79 -23.32
CA GLU A 187 8.89 6.66 -23.43
C GLU A 187 9.57 7.40 -22.28
N VAL A 188 10.73 6.91 -21.87
CA VAL A 188 11.60 7.52 -20.88
C VAL A 188 12.99 7.65 -21.50
N LEU A 189 13.43 8.90 -21.69
CA LEU A 189 14.69 9.23 -22.37
C LEU A 189 15.74 9.65 -21.35
N VAL A 190 16.92 9.04 -21.42
CA VAL A 190 18.09 9.47 -20.64
C VAL A 190 18.72 10.68 -21.31
N GLY A 191 18.55 11.84 -20.71
CA GLY A 191 19.24 13.07 -21.09
C GLY A 191 20.59 13.23 -20.36
N PRO A 192 21.34 14.31 -20.64
CA PRO A 192 22.63 14.56 -19.98
C PRO A 192 22.48 14.77 -18.47
N ASP A 193 21.45 15.50 -18.04
CA ASP A 193 21.27 15.91 -16.63
C ASP A 193 19.93 15.44 -16.03
N SER A 194 19.07 14.79 -16.81
CA SER A 194 17.73 14.39 -16.35
C SER A 194 17.17 13.21 -17.12
N LEU A 195 16.24 12.50 -16.48
CA LEU A 195 15.42 11.47 -17.11
C LEU A 195 14.09 12.10 -17.57
N VAL A 196 13.86 12.16 -18.88
CA VAL A 196 12.67 12.80 -19.46
C VAL A 196 11.59 11.75 -19.68
N VAL A 197 10.50 11.82 -18.91
CA VAL A 197 9.31 10.99 -19.10
C VAL A 197 8.39 11.65 -20.12
N LYS A 198 8.24 11.02 -21.28
CA LYS A 198 7.30 11.42 -22.32
C LYS A 198 5.91 10.89 -21.96
N VAL A 199 4.98 11.81 -21.76
CA VAL A 199 3.61 11.51 -21.36
C VAL A 199 2.67 11.89 -22.50
N LYS A 200 1.66 11.07 -22.76
CA LYS A 200 0.59 11.36 -23.69
C LYS A 200 -0.71 11.46 -22.91
N SER A 201 -1.31 12.64 -22.88
CA SER A 201 -2.66 12.79 -22.35
C SER A 201 -3.72 12.75 -23.43
N PHE A 202 -4.88 12.26 -23.04
CA PHE A 202 -6.04 12.05 -23.88
C PHE A 202 -7.21 12.84 -23.30
N ALA A 203 -7.96 13.49 -24.18
CA ALA A 203 -9.21 14.15 -23.85
C ALA A 203 -10.22 13.87 -24.97
N PRO A 204 -11.51 13.79 -24.66
CA PRO A 204 -12.56 13.68 -25.67
C PRO A 204 -12.50 14.85 -26.65
N LYS A 205 -12.81 14.60 -27.92
CA LYS A 205 -12.96 15.69 -28.90
C LYS A 205 -14.15 16.56 -28.48
N LYS A 206 -14.08 17.85 -28.82
CA LYS A 206 -15.20 18.77 -28.57
C LYS A 206 -16.46 18.26 -29.27
N GLY A 207 -17.52 18.01 -28.49
CA GLY A 207 -18.81 17.50 -28.99
C GLY A 207 -18.86 15.97 -29.18
N GLU A 208 -17.81 15.24 -28.81
CA GLU A 208 -17.84 13.79 -28.74
C GLU A 208 -18.80 13.33 -27.65
N ALA A 209 -19.64 12.35 -27.96
CA ALA A 209 -20.52 11.74 -26.98
C ALA A 209 -19.68 10.86 -26.04
N VAL A 210 -19.66 11.21 -24.77
CA VAL A 210 -18.96 10.48 -23.70
C VAL A 210 -19.93 10.23 -22.55
N ASP A 211 -19.64 9.19 -21.75
CA ASP A 211 -20.35 9.00 -20.48
C ASP A 211 -20.11 10.19 -19.55
N THR A 212 -21.04 10.48 -18.64
CA THR A 212 -20.89 11.57 -17.67
C THR A 212 -20.39 11.07 -16.32
N VAL A 213 -19.65 9.96 -16.30
CA VAL A 213 -19.11 9.38 -15.07
C VAL A 213 -17.80 10.10 -14.74
N ILE A 214 -17.67 10.57 -13.50
CA ILE A 214 -16.42 11.18 -13.04
C ILE A 214 -15.31 10.12 -13.05
N THR A 215 -14.21 10.42 -13.73
CA THR A 215 -13.04 9.53 -13.82
C THR A 215 -11.83 10.15 -13.15
N SER A 216 -10.82 9.35 -12.85
CA SER A 216 -9.52 9.84 -12.35
C SER A 216 -8.41 9.04 -13.01
N PRO A 217 -8.04 9.41 -14.25
CA PRO A 217 -7.02 8.71 -15.02
C PRO A 217 -5.65 8.83 -14.36
N PHE A 218 -4.87 7.76 -14.47
CA PHE A 218 -3.49 7.72 -14.03
C PHE A 218 -2.70 6.69 -14.85
N ASP A 219 -1.38 6.81 -14.82
CA ASP A 219 -0.46 5.76 -15.24
C ASP A 219 0.66 5.62 -14.20
N LEU A 220 1.14 4.40 -14.04
CA LEU A 220 2.21 4.06 -13.12
C LEU A 220 3.27 3.26 -13.88
N ILE A 221 4.51 3.73 -13.82
CA ILE A 221 5.66 3.06 -14.43
C ILE A 221 6.78 2.92 -13.42
N ILE A 222 7.70 2.00 -13.70
CA ILE A 222 8.99 1.86 -13.04
C ILE A 222 10.06 2.24 -14.06
N VAL A 223 10.97 3.12 -13.67
CA VAL A 223 12.03 3.60 -14.57
C VAL A 223 13.33 2.83 -14.34
N GLU A 224 14.08 2.61 -15.42
CA GLU A 224 15.35 1.88 -15.38
C GLU A 224 16.45 2.67 -14.66
N ASN A 225 16.52 3.98 -14.92
CA ASN A 225 17.49 4.87 -14.30
C ASN A 225 16.91 5.52 -13.02
N SER A 226 17.51 5.21 -11.87
CA SER A 226 17.08 5.71 -10.56
C SER A 226 17.89 6.90 -10.04
N GLU A 227 18.93 7.35 -10.77
CA GLU A 227 19.88 8.36 -10.29
C GLU A 227 19.54 9.79 -10.79
N LEU A 228 19.14 9.93 -12.05
CA LEU A 228 18.90 11.24 -12.66
C LEU A 228 17.57 11.85 -12.19
N PRO A 229 17.47 13.18 -12.03
CA PRO A 229 16.20 13.83 -11.70
C PRO A 229 15.18 13.66 -12.82
N LEU A 230 13.89 13.54 -12.46
CA LEU A 230 12.80 13.39 -13.42
C LEU A 230 12.36 14.74 -13.99
N THR A 231 12.17 14.78 -15.29
CA THR A 231 11.44 15.83 -16.01
C THR A 231 10.32 15.19 -16.83
N PHE A 232 9.27 15.96 -17.13
CA PHE A 232 8.09 15.47 -17.82
C PHE A 232 7.79 16.36 -19.01
N ALA A 233 7.42 15.76 -20.13
CA ALA A 233 7.04 16.48 -21.32
C ALA A 233 5.84 15.78 -21.97
N ASP A 234 4.79 16.55 -22.28
CA ASP A 234 3.65 16.01 -23.01
C ASP A 234 4.04 15.86 -24.49
N VAL A 235 3.69 14.73 -25.09
CA VAL A 235 3.99 14.45 -26.49
C VAL A 235 3.21 15.36 -27.43
N ASN A 236 2.00 15.76 -27.03
CA ASN A 236 1.12 16.60 -27.83
C ASN A 236 1.23 18.10 -27.46
N ASP A 237 1.73 18.40 -26.27
CA ASP A 237 1.88 19.78 -25.76
C ASP A 237 3.21 19.93 -24.97
N PRO A 238 4.35 20.12 -25.65
CA PRO A 238 5.65 20.17 -24.98
C PRO A 238 5.81 21.27 -23.92
N ASP A 239 4.99 22.32 -23.99
CA ASP A 239 4.99 23.44 -23.03
C ASP A 239 4.08 23.17 -21.82
N ARG A 240 3.35 22.04 -21.82
CA ARG A 240 2.49 21.65 -20.71
C ARG A 240 3.31 21.50 -19.44
N TYR A 241 2.86 22.20 -18.41
CA TYR A 241 3.37 22.04 -17.07
C TYR A 241 2.75 20.83 -16.36
N PHE A 242 3.59 20.00 -15.75
CA PHE A 242 3.19 18.90 -14.87
C PHE A 242 3.39 19.32 -13.43
N MET A 243 2.28 19.49 -12.70
CA MET A 243 2.31 19.87 -11.29
C MET A 243 3.01 18.80 -10.46
N LYS A 244 3.77 19.21 -9.46
CA LYS A 244 4.45 18.37 -8.48
C LYS A 244 3.77 18.48 -7.12
N VAL A 245 4.13 17.57 -6.23
CA VAL A 245 3.81 17.66 -4.80
C VAL A 245 5.08 18.10 -4.06
N LEU A 246 4.99 19.21 -3.33
CA LEU A 246 6.08 19.83 -2.61
C LEU A 246 5.87 19.68 -1.10
N GLY A 247 6.96 19.51 -0.34
CA GLY A 247 6.92 19.36 1.11
C GLY A 247 6.53 17.95 1.61
N LEU A 248 6.31 17.00 0.70
CA LEU A 248 6.13 15.58 1.00
C LEU A 248 7.01 14.71 0.10
N LYS A 249 7.46 13.57 0.63
CA LYS A 249 8.09 12.53 -0.19
C LYS A 249 7.06 11.74 -1.00
N ALA A 250 5.91 11.44 -0.38
CA ALA A 250 4.78 10.77 -1.01
C ALA A 250 3.50 11.13 -0.25
N ILE A 251 2.34 11.00 -0.90
CA ILE A 251 1.04 11.10 -0.23
C ILE A 251 0.72 9.73 0.40
N GLU A 252 0.82 9.66 1.72
CA GLU A 252 0.66 8.42 2.49
C GLU A 252 -0.64 8.37 3.30
N GLN A 253 -1.46 9.42 3.19
CA GLN A 253 -2.73 9.54 3.90
C GLN A 253 -3.86 9.84 2.91
N PRO A 254 -5.08 9.33 3.16
CA PRO A 254 -6.22 9.62 2.31
C PRO A 254 -6.59 11.09 2.38
N ILE A 255 -7.14 11.60 1.29
CA ILE A 255 -7.86 12.89 1.27
C ILE A 255 -9.22 12.66 1.93
N VAL A 256 -9.47 13.34 3.05
CA VAL A 256 -10.67 13.15 3.90
C VAL A 256 -11.70 14.26 3.71
N ALA A 257 -11.29 15.40 3.15
CA ALA A 257 -12.15 16.49 2.71
C ALA A 257 -11.42 17.27 1.61
N SER A 258 -12.16 17.88 0.67
CA SER A 258 -11.53 18.54 -0.47
C SER A 258 -12.42 19.55 -1.17
N SER A 259 -11.77 20.53 -1.81
CA SER A 259 -12.28 21.30 -2.95
C SER A 259 -11.30 21.14 -4.12
N ASP A 260 -11.48 21.86 -5.23
CA ASP A 260 -10.66 21.70 -6.44
C ASP A 260 -9.16 21.85 -6.13
N TRP A 261 -8.79 22.86 -5.34
CA TRP A 261 -7.39 23.27 -5.10
C TRP A 261 -6.92 23.19 -3.65
N ILE A 262 -7.75 22.64 -2.75
CA ILE A 262 -7.42 22.41 -1.34
C ILE A 262 -7.83 20.98 -1.01
N LYS A 263 -6.87 20.15 -0.61
CA LYS A 263 -7.10 18.77 -0.16
C LYS A 263 -6.66 18.62 1.29
N ILE A 264 -7.48 17.96 2.10
CA ILE A 264 -7.26 17.81 3.54
C ILE A 264 -6.94 16.34 3.82
N PHE A 265 -5.87 16.10 4.57
CA PHE A 265 -5.55 14.77 5.11
C PHE A 265 -6.10 14.61 6.53
N ARG A 266 -6.06 15.68 7.32
CA ARG A 266 -6.61 15.75 8.69
C ARG A 266 -7.06 17.17 9.03
N PRO A 267 -8.09 17.35 9.88
CA PRO A 267 -8.91 16.32 10.52
C PRO A 267 -9.93 15.68 9.58
N ARG A 268 -10.46 14.51 9.95
CA ARG A 268 -11.61 13.88 9.28
C ARG A 268 -12.90 14.61 9.65
N PRO A 269 -13.91 14.62 8.77
CA PRO A 269 -15.26 14.99 9.15
C PRO A 269 -15.73 14.21 10.39
N HIS A 270 -16.29 14.92 11.35
CA HIS A 270 -16.76 14.44 12.65
C HIS A 270 -15.68 13.86 13.58
N GLU A 271 -14.40 14.19 13.36
CA GLU A 271 -13.32 13.82 14.28
C GLU A 271 -13.56 14.47 15.67
N LEU A 272 -13.35 13.68 16.72
CA LEU A 272 -13.37 14.16 18.11
C LEU A 272 -12.09 14.94 18.38
N ILE A 273 -12.23 16.20 18.79
CA ILE A 273 -11.10 17.10 19.01
C ILE A 273 -11.03 17.54 20.48
N LYS A 274 -9.80 17.67 21.00
CA LYS A 274 -9.53 18.11 22.37
C LYS A 274 -8.31 19.02 22.40
N GLY A 275 -8.47 20.22 22.96
CA GLY A 275 -7.40 21.21 23.15
C GLY A 275 -6.92 21.91 21.88
N ALA A 276 -6.68 21.18 20.79
CA ALA A 276 -6.28 21.74 19.51
C ALA A 276 -6.71 20.87 18.33
N ILE A 277 -6.79 21.48 17.15
CA ILE A 277 -7.06 20.81 15.88
C ILE A 277 -5.74 20.67 15.12
N TYR A 278 -5.39 19.43 14.77
CA TYR A 278 -4.28 19.14 13.89
C TYR A 278 -4.73 19.16 12.43
N LEU A 279 -4.44 20.26 11.75
CA LEU A 279 -4.73 20.45 10.34
C LEU A 279 -3.53 20.05 9.49
N SER A 280 -3.75 19.22 8.47
CA SER A 280 -2.74 18.94 7.44
C SER A 280 -3.39 18.64 6.09
N GLY A 281 -2.70 18.99 5.01
CA GLY A 281 -3.22 18.85 3.66
C GLY A 281 -2.24 19.34 2.61
N ILE A 282 -2.72 19.46 1.37
CA ILE A 282 -2.00 20.06 0.25
C ILE A 282 -2.88 21.09 -0.44
N ALA A 283 -2.29 22.17 -0.92
CA ALA A 283 -3.00 23.21 -1.67
C ALA A 283 -2.16 23.81 -2.80
N CYS A 284 -2.84 24.14 -3.90
CA CYS A 284 -2.30 24.91 -5.02
C CYS A 284 -3.23 26.12 -5.25
N VAL A 285 -3.01 27.20 -4.50
CA VAL A 285 -3.91 28.37 -4.44
C VAL A 285 -3.15 29.67 -4.71
N PHE A 286 -3.88 30.76 -4.94
CA PHE A 286 -3.28 32.06 -5.23
C PHE A 286 -2.37 32.50 -4.07
N GLU A 287 -1.13 32.91 -4.38
CA GLU A 287 -0.07 33.25 -3.41
C GLU A 287 0.22 32.15 -2.36
N GLY A 288 -0.24 30.91 -2.58
CA GLY A 288 -0.10 29.80 -1.64
C GLY A 288 -0.83 29.98 -0.30
N THR A 289 -1.67 31.01 -0.15
CA THR A 289 -2.31 31.33 1.14
C THR A 289 -3.61 30.55 1.31
N VAL A 290 -3.62 29.63 2.29
CA VAL A 290 -4.81 28.89 2.70
C VAL A 290 -5.33 29.49 3.99
N ASN A 291 -6.46 30.19 3.92
CA ASN A 291 -7.12 30.75 5.10
C ASN A 291 -7.96 29.68 5.77
N TYR A 292 -8.15 29.81 7.08
CA TYR A 292 -9.10 29.01 7.83
C TYR A 292 -9.91 29.86 8.82
N ASP A 293 -11.17 29.48 9.01
CA ASP A 293 -12.04 29.93 10.08
C ASP A 293 -12.52 28.71 10.88
N LEU A 294 -12.43 28.78 12.20
CA LEU A 294 -13.14 27.88 13.09
C LEU A 294 -14.47 28.51 13.45
N LEU A 295 -15.56 27.81 13.19
CA LEU A 295 -16.93 28.31 13.32
C LEU A 295 -17.71 27.48 14.32
N THR A 296 -18.65 28.10 15.02
CA THR A 296 -19.77 27.40 15.69
C THR A 296 -20.75 26.86 14.65
N GLU A 297 -21.65 25.96 15.07
CA GLU A 297 -22.74 25.46 14.20
C GLU A 297 -23.61 26.60 13.62
N ASP A 298 -23.89 27.64 14.40
CA ASP A 298 -24.63 28.83 13.96
C ASP A 298 -23.84 29.76 13.01
N GLY A 299 -22.60 29.43 12.69
CA GLY A 299 -21.75 30.19 11.77
C GLY A 299 -20.98 31.35 12.39
N ASN A 300 -20.93 31.47 13.72
CA ASN A 300 -20.10 32.47 14.39
C ASN A 300 -18.62 32.06 14.34
N ILE A 301 -17.75 32.98 13.96
CA ILE A 301 -16.29 32.73 13.91
C ILE A 301 -15.72 32.77 15.34
N LEU A 302 -15.11 31.66 15.74
CA LEU A 302 -14.37 31.52 17.00
C LEU A 302 -12.92 31.95 16.87
N CYS A 303 -12.26 31.58 15.78
CA CYS A 303 -10.92 32.05 15.43
C CYS A 303 -10.68 31.96 13.93
N SER A 304 -9.74 32.76 13.43
CA SER A 304 -9.29 32.73 12.04
C SER A 304 -7.77 32.72 11.98
N GLY A 305 -7.23 32.23 10.87
CA GLY A 305 -5.81 32.28 10.58
C GLY A 305 -5.52 31.80 9.17
N PHE A 306 -4.25 31.50 8.91
CA PHE A 306 -3.83 30.96 7.63
C PHE A 306 -2.69 29.96 7.79
N THR A 307 -2.49 29.17 6.75
CA THR A 307 -1.32 28.32 6.54
C THR A 307 -0.88 28.45 5.08
N THR A 308 0.23 27.80 4.72
CA THR A 308 0.92 28.04 3.46
C THR A 308 1.03 26.76 2.65
N GLY A 309 0.29 26.69 1.55
CA GLY A 309 0.53 25.76 0.45
C GLY A 309 1.46 26.39 -0.58
N THR A 310 1.20 26.16 -1.88
CA THR A 310 1.96 26.79 -2.97
C THR A 310 1.04 27.30 -4.08
N MET A 311 1.63 27.97 -5.07
CA MET A 311 0.97 28.38 -6.31
C MET A 311 1.72 27.74 -7.48
N GLY A 312 1.00 27.07 -8.38
CA GLY A 312 1.57 26.31 -9.50
C GLY A 312 1.74 24.82 -9.21
N ASP A 313 2.28 24.47 -8.04
CA ASP A 313 2.41 23.10 -7.54
C ASP A 313 1.48 22.83 -6.33
N TRP A 314 1.32 21.57 -5.95
CA TRP A 314 0.65 21.17 -4.70
C TRP A 314 1.59 21.28 -3.51
N GLY A 315 1.34 22.24 -2.62
CA GLY A 315 2.19 22.50 -1.47
C GLY A 315 1.61 21.88 -0.20
N TYR A 316 2.39 21.04 0.47
CA TYR A 316 2.04 20.51 1.77
C TYR A 316 2.02 21.59 2.83
N PHE A 317 0.98 21.56 3.65
CA PHE A 317 0.84 22.41 4.81
C PHE A 317 0.44 21.59 6.03
N GLN A 318 0.83 22.11 7.19
CA GLN A 318 0.45 21.59 8.49
C GLN A 318 0.31 22.75 9.46
N GLN A 319 -0.74 22.72 10.28
CA GLN A 319 -0.99 23.73 11.29
C GLN A 319 -1.62 23.09 12.53
N ASN A 320 -1.18 23.53 13.71
CA ASN A 320 -1.87 23.25 14.95
C ASN A 320 -2.73 24.46 15.32
N ILE A 321 -4.05 24.27 15.43
CA ILE A 321 -5.01 25.35 15.71
C ILE A 321 -5.51 25.18 17.15
N PRO A 322 -5.11 26.05 18.09
CA PRO A 322 -5.56 25.94 19.48
C PRO A 322 -7.07 26.23 19.57
N LEU A 323 -7.78 25.44 20.36
CA LEU A 323 -9.18 25.70 20.68
C LEU A 323 -9.28 26.82 21.73
N PRO A 324 -10.18 27.80 21.55
CA PRO A 324 -10.55 28.73 22.61
C PRO A 324 -10.97 27.98 23.90
N ALA A 325 -10.68 28.57 25.07
CA ALA A 325 -10.91 27.91 26.36
C ALA A 325 -12.39 27.74 26.73
N ASP A 326 -13.26 28.64 26.24
CA ASP A 326 -14.66 28.76 26.65
C ASP A 326 -15.62 28.46 25.48
N ILE A 327 -15.43 27.34 24.78
CA ILE A 327 -16.35 26.92 23.70
C ILE A 327 -17.54 26.18 24.32
N ASP A 328 -18.70 26.84 24.34
CA ASP A 328 -19.98 26.24 24.69
C ASP A 328 -20.72 25.75 23.43
N ALA A 329 -20.08 24.87 22.67
CA ALA A 329 -20.63 24.29 21.44
C ALA A 329 -20.18 22.83 21.29
N GLY A 330 -21.15 21.92 21.10
CA GLY A 330 -20.86 20.50 20.87
C GLY A 330 -20.35 20.20 19.45
N LEU A 331 -20.71 21.05 18.48
CA LEU A 331 -20.34 20.93 17.06
C LEU A 331 -19.63 22.19 16.58
N LEU A 332 -18.53 21.99 15.87
CA LEU A 332 -17.71 23.04 15.26
C LEU A 332 -17.54 22.75 13.76
N VAL A 333 -17.24 23.79 12.98
CA VAL A 333 -16.88 23.65 11.57
C VAL A 333 -15.54 24.33 11.34
N LEU A 334 -14.53 23.57 10.91
CA LEU A 334 -13.30 24.13 10.37
C LEU A 334 -13.49 24.38 8.87
N ARG A 335 -13.56 25.65 8.49
CA ARG A 335 -13.68 26.10 7.10
C ARG A 335 -12.32 26.52 6.57
N LEU A 336 -11.89 25.96 5.45
CA LEU A 336 -10.70 26.40 4.72
C LEU A 336 -11.06 27.03 3.38
N TYR A 337 -10.29 28.01 2.93
CA TYR A 337 -10.52 28.69 1.65
C TYR A 337 -9.30 29.47 1.15
N SER A 338 -9.30 29.79 -0.15
CA SER A 338 -8.44 30.82 -0.73
C SER A 338 -9.25 32.11 -0.90
N ALA A 339 -8.68 33.27 -0.59
CA ALA A 339 -9.33 34.54 -0.89
C ALA A 339 -9.15 34.90 -2.38
N SER A 340 -10.23 35.35 -3.02
CA SER A 340 -10.18 35.90 -4.38
C SER A 340 -9.43 37.23 -4.40
N ALA A 341 -8.41 37.35 -5.23
CA ALA A 341 -7.69 38.61 -5.43
C ALA A 341 -8.57 39.71 -6.05
N LYS A 342 -9.70 39.35 -6.66
CA LYS A 342 -10.60 40.29 -7.34
C LYS A 342 -11.52 41.03 -6.37
N ASP A 343 -12.07 40.32 -5.39
CA ASP A 343 -13.17 40.80 -4.55
C ASP A 343 -13.14 40.28 -3.10
N GLY A 344 -12.12 39.51 -2.72
CA GLY A 344 -11.99 38.91 -1.39
C GLY A 344 -12.97 37.77 -1.10
N SER A 345 -13.78 37.34 -2.09
CA SER A 345 -14.70 36.21 -1.92
C SER A 345 -13.94 34.91 -1.59
N LYS A 346 -14.57 34.04 -0.80
CA LYS A 346 -13.99 32.75 -0.41
C LYS A 346 -14.11 31.77 -1.58
N MET A 347 -12.98 31.32 -2.10
CA MET A 347 -12.88 30.32 -3.16
C MET A 347 -12.40 28.98 -2.59
N TYR A 348 -12.73 27.90 -3.30
CA TYR A 348 -12.31 26.53 -2.97
C TYR A 348 -12.64 26.12 -1.53
N VAL A 349 -13.81 26.54 -1.06
CA VAL A 349 -14.24 26.34 0.32
C VAL A 349 -14.29 24.84 0.66
N VAL A 350 -13.68 24.47 1.78
CA VAL A 350 -13.78 23.14 2.37
C VAL A 350 -14.30 23.28 3.79
N ASP A 351 -15.47 22.73 4.08
CA ASP A 351 -16.05 22.72 5.42
C ASP A 351 -15.89 21.33 6.04
N ILE A 352 -15.24 21.28 7.21
CA ILE A 352 -15.00 20.05 7.95
C ILE A 352 -15.77 20.14 9.28
N PRO A 353 -16.88 19.41 9.45
CA PRO A 353 -17.55 19.34 10.73
C PRO A 353 -16.68 18.61 11.75
N LEU A 354 -16.66 19.05 13.00
CA LEU A 354 -15.86 18.51 14.10
C LEU A 354 -16.71 18.40 15.36
N VAL A 355 -16.35 17.48 16.25
CA VAL A 355 -17.06 17.23 17.51
C VAL A 355 -16.14 17.57 18.67
N LEU A 356 -16.56 18.48 19.54
CA LEU A 356 -15.78 18.83 20.74
C LEU A 356 -15.91 17.70 21.78
N HIS A 357 -14.77 17.21 22.27
CA HIS A 357 -14.72 16.15 23.30
C HIS A 357 -14.80 16.70 24.73
#